data_AF-A0A355UF81-F1
#
_entry.id   AF-A0A355UF81-F1
#
_cell.length_a   1.000
_cell.length_b   1.000
_cell.length_c   1.000
_cell.angle_alpha   90.00
_cell.angle_beta   90.00
_cell.angle_gamma   90.00
#
_symmetry.space_group_name_H-M   'P 1'
#
loop_
_entity.id
_entity.type
_entity.pdbx_description
1 polymer ?
#
loop_
_entity_poly.entity_id
_entity_poly.type
_entity_poly.pdbx_seq_one_letter_code
_entity_poly.pdbx_strand_id
1 'polypeptide(L)'
;MRKYFTWIFAKPYLVRIILYFILVCLATIFSIASILSASNFLNVLFSQELSNTVVANPSLLDEFLSSFYSKIIAYGRVNALYIFGVIIFIIYFLKDVFTYLASFFIASVRNKIVRNIRNKLFQKYISLPLSYLSSHRKGDLISRLSNDVIEYDENVLKSITSLVGGLITVALYLIALFYIDYSLTLTVLVVFPIVALLSSFISRTLRHSSKHLQQKSANIISI
;
A
#
# COMPACT_ATOMS: atom_id res chain seq x y z
N MET A 1 -11.12 1.76 26.83
CA MET A 1 -10.69 3.11 26.38
C MET A 1 -9.88 3.16 25.07
N ARG A 2 -9.51 2.03 24.43
CA ARG A 2 -8.54 1.99 23.30
C ARG A 2 -9.13 2.27 21.89
N LYS A 3 -10.44 2.05 21.67
CA LYS A 3 -11.10 2.21 20.35
C LYS A 3 -11.68 3.60 20.05
N TYR A 4 -11.96 4.41 21.07
CA TYR A 4 -12.60 5.73 20.89
C TYR A 4 -11.60 6.87 20.59
N PHE A 5 -10.30 6.66 20.86
CA PHE A 5 -9.29 7.69 20.71
C PHE A 5 -8.79 7.87 19.27
N THR A 6 -8.81 6.85 18.40
CA THR A 6 -8.34 7.01 17.01
C THR A 6 -9.35 7.76 16.13
N TRP A 7 -10.65 7.50 16.33
CA TRP A 7 -11.70 8.01 15.45
C TRP A 7 -11.97 9.51 15.64
N ILE A 8 -11.85 10.03 16.88
CA ILE A 8 -12.03 11.46 17.18
C ILE A 8 -10.91 12.33 16.58
N PHE A 9 -9.71 11.78 16.36
CA PHE A 9 -8.58 12.51 15.77
C PHE A 9 -8.51 12.39 14.24
N ALA A 10 -9.20 11.42 13.64
CA ALA A 10 -9.22 11.20 12.19
C ALA A 10 -10.29 12.05 11.46
N LYS A 11 -11.41 12.37 12.13
CA LYS A 11 -12.54 13.14 11.59
C LYS A 11 -12.16 14.47 10.88
N PRO A 12 -11.23 15.30 11.40
CA PRO A 12 -10.85 16.55 10.73
C PRO A 12 -9.98 16.35 9.47
N TYR A 13 -9.54 15.11 9.19
CA TYR A 13 -8.66 14.80 8.05
C TYR A 13 -9.33 13.93 6.98
N LEU A 14 -10.67 13.76 7.05
CA LEU A 14 -11.42 12.92 6.12
C LEU A 14 -11.20 13.26 4.66
N VAL A 15 -11.14 14.56 4.30
CA VAL A 15 -10.90 14.98 2.91
C VAL A 15 -9.57 14.44 2.37
N ARG A 16 -8.51 14.44 3.20
CA ARG A 16 -7.19 13.95 2.80
C ARG A 16 -7.13 12.42 2.75
N ILE A 17 -7.89 11.76 3.61
CA ILE A 17 -8.02 10.31 3.61
C ILE A 17 -8.80 9.84 2.36
N ILE A 18 -9.87 10.54 2.00
CA ILE A 18 -10.63 10.29 0.77
C ILE A 18 -9.74 10.50 -0.45
N LEU A 19 -8.97 11.61 -0.49
CA LEU A 19 -8.04 11.87 -1.57
C LEU A 19 -6.95 10.78 -1.66
N TYR A 20 -6.44 10.30 -0.53
CA TYR A 20 -5.55 9.14 -0.49
C TYR A 20 -6.18 7.92 -1.14
N PHE A 21 -7.43 7.58 -0.80
CA PHE A 21 -8.12 6.44 -1.42
C PHE A 21 -8.32 6.61 -2.91
N ILE A 22 -8.75 7.79 -3.36
CA ILE A 22 -8.90 8.10 -4.79
C ILE A 22 -7.58 7.92 -5.53
N LEU A 23 -6.47 8.43 -4.97
CA LEU A 23 -5.14 8.32 -5.57
C LEU A 23 -4.62 6.88 -5.59
N VAL A 24 -4.90 6.09 -4.55
CA VAL A 24 -4.57 4.65 -4.54
C VAL A 24 -5.35 3.94 -5.63
N CYS A 25 -6.67 4.18 -5.74
CA CYS A 25 -7.48 3.59 -6.80
C CYS A 25 -6.92 3.95 -8.17
N LEU A 26 -6.63 5.23 -8.41
CA LEU A 26 -6.08 5.69 -9.67
C LEU A 26 -4.71 5.05 -9.97
N ALA A 27 -3.80 5.03 -9.00
CA ALA A 27 -2.49 4.39 -9.13
C ALA A 27 -2.62 2.89 -9.47
N THR A 28 -3.55 2.17 -8.84
CA THR A 28 -3.79 0.75 -9.15
C THR A 28 -4.36 0.53 -10.54
N ILE A 29 -5.27 1.40 -10.99
CA ILE A 29 -5.81 1.35 -12.37
C ILE A 29 -4.68 1.55 -13.38
N PHE A 30 -3.81 2.55 -13.18
CA PHE A 30 -2.63 2.75 -14.03
C PHE A 30 -1.64 1.59 -13.95
N SER A 31 -1.50 0.95 -12.78
CA SER A 31 -0.66 -0.25 -12.63
C SER A 31 -1.21 -1.46 -13.41
N ILE A 32 -2.53 -1.65 -13.42
CA ILE A 32 -3.19 -2.70 -14.23
C ILE A 32 -3.02 -2.38 -15.72
N ALA A 33 -3.30 -1.14 -16.12
CA ALA A 33 -3.13 -0.70 -17.51
C ALA A 33 -1.68 -0.87 -17.99
N SER A 34 -0.70 -0.62 -17.12
CA SER A 34 0.72 -0.82 -17.37
C SER A 34 1.05 -2.29 -17.68
N ILE A 35 0.53 -3.23 -16.89
CA ILE A 35 0.73 -4.67 -17.08
C ILE A 35 0.10 -5.14 -18.41
N LEU A 36 -1.14 -4.71 -18.68
CA LEU A 36 -1.84 -5.03 -19.93
C LEU A 36 -1.16 -4.42 -21.16
N SER A 37 -0.63 -3.20 -21.04
CA SER A 37 0.10 -2.55 -22.13
C SER A 37 1.42 -3.27 -22.41
N ALA A 38 2.10 -3.75 -21.35
CA ALA A 38 3.34 -4.51 -21.49
C ALA A 38 3.11 -5.83 -22.26
N SER A 39 2.06 -6.59 -21.95
CA SER A 39 1.75 -7.83 -22.69
C SER A 39 1.46 -7.54 -24.17
N ASN A 40 0.67 -6.51 -24.47
CA ASN A 40 0.39 -6.08 -25.85
C ASN A 40 1.65 -5.63 -26.60
N PHE A 41 2.56 -4.91 -25.93
CA PHE A 41 3.83 -4.51 -26.51
C PHE A 41 4.74 -5.69 -26.83
N LEU A 42 4.82 -6.70 -25.95
CA LEU A 42 5.57 -7.92 -26.24
C LEU A 42 5.00 -8.65 -27.46
N ASN A 43 3.68 -8.72 -27.60
CA ASN A 43 3.05 -9.33 -28.78
C ASN A 43 3.43 -8.60 -30.08
N VAL A 44 3.41 -7.26 -30.09
CA VAL A 44 3.85 -6.44 -31.24
C VAL A 44 5.34 -6.60 -31.52
N LEU A 45 6.17 -6.67 -30.48
CA LEU A 45 7.62 -6.79 -30.58
C LEU A 45 8.03 -8.14 -31.18
N PHE A 46 7.42 -9.23 -30.71
CA PHE A 46 7.73 -10.60 -31.17
C PHE A 46 6.96 -11.03 -32.42
N SER A 47 6.05 -10.20 -32.94
CA SER A 47 5.20 -10.54 -34.10
C SER A 47 4.53 -11.91 -33.99
N GLN A 48 4.16 -12.30 -32.77
CA GLN A 48 3.09 -13.29 -32.63
C GLN A 48 1.84 -12.60 -33.19
N GLU A 49 1.20 -13.20 -34.20
CA GLU A 49 -0.18 -12.83 -34.53
C GLU A 49 -0.93 -12.69 -33.21
N LEU A 50 -1.70 -11.61 -33.03
CA LEU A 50 -2.51 -11.37 -31.84
C LEU A 50 -3.06 -12.71 -31.43
N SER A 51 -2.46 -13.35 -30.43
CA SER A 51 -2.82 -14.73 -30.15
C SER A 51 -4.29 -14.63 -29.84
N ASN A 52 -5.08 -15.36 -30.61
CA ASN A 52 -6.45 -15.63 -30.29
C ASN A 52 -6.45 -16.43 -28.98
N THR A 53 -6.02 -15.83 -27.87
CA THR A 53 -6.61 -16.13 -26.59
C THR A 53 -8.03 -15.66 -26.77
N VAL A 54 -8.88 -16.59 -27.19
CA VAL A 54 -10.33 -16.46 -27.18
C VAL A 54 -10.70 -16.11 -25.75
N VAL A 55 -10.68 -14.82 -25.41
CA VAL A 55 -11.33 -14.31 -24.23
C VAL A 55 -12.81 -14.39 -24.59
N ALA A 56 -13.50 -15.37 -24.01
CA ALA A 56 -14.87 -15.73 -24.33
C ALA A 56 -15.91 -14.61 -24.08
N ASN A 57 -15.47 -13.44 -23.61
CA ASN A 57 -16.18 -12.17 -23.63
C ASN A 57 -15.15 -11.05 -23.69
N PRO A 58 -15.00 -10.31 -24.79
CA PRO A 58 -14.15 -9.12 -24.78
C PRO A 58 -14.74 -8.15 -23.76
N SER A 59 -13.99 -7.87 -22.70
CA SER A 59 -14.40 -6.82 -21.77
C SER A 59 -14.42 -5.48 -22.53
N LEU A 60 -15.23 -4.51 -22.09
CA LEU A 60 -15.24 -3.16 -22.70
C LEU A 60 -13.84 -2.52 -22.75
N LEU A 61 -12.96 -2.93 -21.81
CA LEU A 61 -11.56 -2.54 -21.78
C LEU A 61 -10.76 -3.18 -22.92
N ASP A 62 -10.97 -4.47 -23.22
CA ASP A 62 -10.26 -5.15 -24.31
C ASP A 62 -10.67 -4.63 -25.68
N GLU A 63 -11.95 -4.31 -25.88
CA GLU A 63 -12.45 -3.74 -27.13
C GLU A 63 -11.93 -2.31 -27.35
N PHE A 64 -11.92 -1.48 -26.30
CA PHE A 64 -11.33 -0.14 -26.36
C PHE A 64 -9.82 -0.19 -26.62
N LEU A 65 -9.10 -1.05 -25.89
CA LEU A 65 -7.66 -1.18 -26.02
C LEU A 65 -7.26 -1.75 -27.38
N SER A 66 -7.92 -2.81 -27.87
CA SER A 66 -7.66 -3.38 -29.20
C SER A 66 -8.00 -2.41 -30.34
N SER A 67 -9.06 -1.62 -30.22
CA SER A 67 -9.38 -0.54 -31.17
C SER A 67 -8.30 0.54 -31.18
N PHE A 68 -7.82 0.95 -30.00
CA PHE A 68 -6.75 1.93 -29.85
C PHE A 68 -5.42 1.41 -30.43
N TYR A 69 -5.07 0.16 -30.15
CA TYR A 69 -3.82 -0.46 -30.58
C TYR A 69 -3.80 -0.79 -32.08
N SER A 70 -4.89 -1.30 -32.65
CA SER A 70 -4.99 -1.54 -34.10
C SER A 70 -4.85 -0.24 -34.90
N LYS A 71 -5.38 0.87 -34.38
CA LYS A 71 -5.24 2.20 -34.99
C LYS A 71 -3.80 2.72 -34.97
N ILE A 72 -3.00 2.31 -33.98
CA ILE A 72 -1.56 2.65 -33.88
C ILE A 72 -0.73 1.79 -34.84
N ILE A 73 -1.04 0.49 -34.95
CA ILE A 73 -0.33 -0.45 -35.84
C ILE A 73 -0.48 -0.06 -37.31
N ALA A 74 -1.59 0.59 -37.69
CA ALA A 74 -1.84 1.11 -39.04
C ALA A 74 -0.82 2.16 -39.52
N TYR A 75 -0.09 2.84 -38.62
CA TYR A 75 0.94 3.84 -38.96
C TYR A 75 2.30 3.23 -39.33
N GLY A 76 2.43 1.91 -39.33
CA GLY A 76 3.65 1.19 -39.67
C GLY A 76 4.39 0.65 -38.44
N ARG A 77 4.99 -0.53 -38.59
CA ARG A 77 5.51 -1.36 -37.49
C ARG A 77 6.56 -0.67 -36.62
N VAL A 78 7.49 0.07 -37.23
CA VAL A 78 8.57 0.77 -36.50
C VAL A 78 8.02 1.96 -35.72
N ASN A 79 7.16 2.77 -36.35
CA ASN A 79 6.53 3.92 -35.71
C ASN A 79 5.59 3.49 -34.58
N ALA A 80 4.85 2.39 -34.79
CA ALA A 80 4.02 1.80 -33.75
C ALA A 80 4.87 1.46 -32.51
N LEU A 81 6.01 0.80 -32.69
CA LEU A 81 6.89 0.41 -31.57
C LEU A 81 7.36 1.60 -30.73
N TYR A 82 7.75 2.72 -31.38
CA TYR A 82 8.10 3.95 -30.67
C TYR A 82 6.91 4.55 -29.91
N ILE A 83 5.73 4.60 -30.53
CA ILE A 83 4.50 5.13 -29.92
C ILE A 83 4.11 4.29 -28.69
N PHE A 84 4.17 2.96 -28.79
CA PHE A 84 3.91 2.06 -27.67
C PHE A 84 4.89 2.27 -26.51
N GLY A 85 6.19 2.40 -26.80
CA GLY A 85 7.20 2.67 -25.79
C GLY A 85 6.92 3.96 -25.01
N VAL A 86 6.55 5.03 -25.71
CA VAL A 86 6.19 6.32 -25.10
C VAL A 86 4.92 6.21 -24.25
N ILE A 87 3.88 5.52 -24.74
CA ILE A 87 2.63 5.32 -24.01
C ILE A 87 2.89 4.55 -22.71
N ILE A 88 3.64 3.45 -22.77
CA ILE A 88 3.99 2.65 -21.60
C ILE A 88 4.76 3.49 -20.59
N PHE A 89 5.73 4.27 -21.06
CA PHE A 89 6.48 5.18 -20.19
C PHE A 89 5.56 6.17 -19.48
N ILE A 90 4.63 6.80 -20.19
CA ILE A 90 3.66 7.74 -19.61
C ILE A 90 2.76 7.05 -18.57
N ILE A 91 2.26 5.85 -18.86
CA ILE A 91 1.40 5.09 -17.93
C ILE A 91 2.16 4.74 -16.65
N TYR A 92 3.40 4.25 -16.76
CA TYR A 92 4.26 3.96 -15.61
C TYR A 92 4.57 5.23 -14.81
N PHE A 93 4.90 6.32 -15.50
CA PHE A 93 5.16 7.59 -14.86
C PHE A 93 3.95 8.09 -14.07
N LEU A 94 2.74 8.03 -14.65
CA LEU A 94 1.52 8.45 -13.97
C LEU A 94 1.19 7.56 -12.77
N LYS A 95 1.36 6.23 -12.90
CA LYS A 95 1.24 5.29 -11.79
C LYS A 95 2.12 5.73 -10.61
N ASP A 96 3.39 6.00 -10.87
CA ASP A 96 4.35 6.32 -9.82
C ASP A 96 4.08 7.70 -9.20
N VAL A 97 3.67 8.67 -10.02
CA VAL A 97 3.21 9.99 -9.55
C VAL A 97 2.02 9.85 -8.60
N PHE A 98 0.99 9.07 -8.96
CA PHE A 98 -0.16 8.86 -8.08
C PHE A 98 0.19 8.08 -6.82
N THR A 99 1.08 7.09 -6.93
CA THR A 99 1.58 6.33 -5.77
C THR A 99 2.33 7.25 -4.80
N TYR A 100 3.16 8.15 -5.33
CA TYR A 100 3.87 9.16 -4.55
C TYR A 100 2.90 10.14 -3.89
N LEU A 101 1.93 10.68 -4.64
CA LEU A 101 0.91 11.59 -4.11
C LEU A 101 0.09 10.92 -3.00
N ALA A 102 -0.34 9.67 -3.19
CA ALA A 102 -1.03 8.91 -2.15
C ALA A 102 -0.17 8.81 -0.88
N SER A 103 1.11 8.46 -1.03
CA SER A 103 2.07 8.38 0.07
C SER A 103 2.26 9.73 0.79
N PHE A 104 2.30 10.83 0.03
CA PHE A 104 2.41 12.18 0.57
C PHE A 104 1.18 12.57 1.41
N PHE A 105 -0.03 12.37 0.89
CA PHE A 105 -1.26 12.73 1.61
C PHE A 105 -1.39 11.95 2.91
N ILE A 106 -1.12 10.65 2.88
CA ILE A 106 -1.27 9.82 4.07
C ILE A 106 -0.19 10.10 5.12
N ALA A 107 1.06 10.36 4.71
CA ALA A 107 2.11 10.82 5.61
C ALA A 107 1.74 12.16 6.26
N SER A 108 1.16 13.09 5.48
CA SER A 108 0.70 14.37 6.01
C SER A 108 -0.42 14.21 7.05
N VAL A 109 -1.34 13.27 6.86
CA VAL A 109 -2.39 12.95 7.85
C VAL A 109 -1.76 12.38 9.12
N ARG A 110 -0.85 11.40 9.01
CA ARG A 110 -0.14 10.82 10.16
C ARG A 110 0.60 11.87 10.98
N ASN A 111 1.41 12.71 10.33
CA ASN A 111 2.17 13.77 10.98
C ASN A 111 1.26 14.76 11.73
N LYS A 112 0.09 15.09 11.18
CA LYS A 112 -0.88 15.96 11.86
C LYS A 112 -1.54 15.29 13.06
N ILE A 113 -1.83 14.00 12.98
CA ILE A 113 -2.36 13.23 14.13
C ILE A 113 -1.32 13.19 15.25
N VAL A 114 -0.07 12.83 14.93
CA VAL A 114 1.06 12.81 15.88
C VAL A 114 1.26 14.17 16.54
N ARG A 115 1.26 15.25 15.75
CA ARG A 115 1.37 16.63 16.26
C ARG A 115 0.24 16.94 17.25
N ASN A 116 -1.00 16.56 16.95
CA ASN A 116 -2.14 16.81 17.84
C ASN A 116 -2.03 16.01 19.14
N ILE A 117 -1.57 14.76 19.08
CA ILE A 117 -1.30 13.93 20.26
C ILE A 117 -0.25 14.60 21.14
N ARG A 118 0.90 15.02 20.57
CA ARG A 118 1.96 15.72 21.31
C ARG A 118 1.45 17.01 21.95
N ASN A 119 0.69 17.82 21.22
CA ASN A 119 0.15 19.08 21.75
C ASN A 119 -0.81 18.85 22.93
N LYS A 120 -1.71 17.86 22.84
CA LYS A 120 -2.64 17.54 23.94
C LYS A 120 -1.93 16.98 25.16
N LEU A 121 -0.94 16.10 24.95
CA LEU A 121 -0.11 15.57 26.05
C LEU A 121 0.65 16.71 26.73
N PHE A 122 1.27 17.59 25.95
CA PHE A 122 2.00 18.75 26.46
C PHE A 122 1.10 19.69 27.29
N GLN A 123 -0.07 20.06 26.76
CA GLN A 123 -1.04 20.87 27.51
C GLN A 123 -1.49 20.20 28.81
N LYS A 124 -1.74 18.88 28.77
CA LYS A 124 -2.10 18.13 29.97
C LYS A 124 -0.96 18.13 30.99
N TYR A 125 0.28 17.97 30.55
CA TYR A 125 1.44 17.98 31.44
C TYR A 125 1.66 19.32 32.13
N ILE A 126 1.45 20.44 31.43
CA ILE A 126 1.55 21.78 32.01
C ILE A 126 0.42 22.06 33.03
N SER A 127 -0.77 21.47 32.82
CA SER A 127 -1.91 21.65 33.73
C SER A 127 -1.86 20.82 35.02
N LEU A 128 -0.85 19.97 35.21
CA LEU A 128 -0.74 19.10 36.39
C LEU A 128 -0.19 19.85 37.60
N PRO A 129 -0.64 19.53 38.83
CA PRO A 129 -0.12 20.16 40.04
C PRO A 129 1.36 19.82 40.26
N LEU A 130 2.12 20.75 40.86
CA LEU A 130 3.55 20.61 41.11
C LEU A 130 3.91 19.34 41.89
N SER A 131 3.05 18.90 42.82
CA SER A 131 3.24 17.65 43.58
C SER A 131 3.36 16.41 42.68
N TYR A 132 2.61 16.36 41.57
CA TYR A 132 2.68 15.28 40.60
C TYR A 132 3.96 15.34 39.76
N LEU A 133 4.38 16.55 39.38
CA LEU A 133 5.61 16.80 38.63
C LEU A 133 6.87 16.57 39.48
N SER A 134 6.79 16.76 40.80
CA SER A 134 7.89 16.53 41.72
C SER A 134 8.07 15.04 42.09
N SER A 135 7.01 14.24 42.02
CA SER A 135 7.05 12.80 42.34
C SER A 135 7.50 11.92 41.17
N HIS A 136 7.55 12.47 39.95
CA HIS A 136 7.95 11.74 38.74
C HIS A 136 9.23 12.31 38.14
N ARG A 137 10.10 11.46 37.59
CA ARG A 137 11.34 11.90 36.93
C ARG A 137 10.97 12.70 35.68
N LYS A 138 11.53 13.90 35.55
CA LYS A 138 11.33 14.77 34.36
C LYS A 138 11.66 14.03 33.05
N GLY A 139 12.67 13.16 33.09
CA GLY A 139 13.07 12.30 31.96
C GLY A 139 11.99 11.30 31.52
N ASP A 140 11.21 10.74 32.45
CA ASP A 140 10.12 9.83 32.11
C ASP A 140 9.01 10.54 31.35
N LEU A 141 8.70 11.78 31.73
CA LEU A 141 7.69 12.60 31.05
C LEU A 141 8.11 12.97 29.63
N ILE A 142 9.39 13.32 29.43
CA ILE A 142 9.96 13.61 28.11
C ILE A 142 9.95 12.34 27.25
N SER A 143 10.39 11.20 27.80
CA SER A 143 10.39 9.91 27.11
C SER A 143 8.97 9.52 26.65
N ARG A 144 7.95 9.69 27.50
CA ARG A 144 6.56 9.43 27.09
C ARG A 144 6.04 10.38 26.01
N LEU A 145 6.48 11.65 26.03
CA LEU A 145 6.08 12.62 25.01
C LEU A 145 6.76 12.38 23.65
N SER A 146 8.01 11.91 23.65
CA SER A 146 8.79 11.65 22.44
C SER A 146 8.62 10.22 21.94
N ASN A 147 8.97 9.24 22.77
CA ASN A 147 9.15 7.84 22.40
C ASN A 147 7.81 7.12 22.28
N ASP A 148 6.95 7.17 23.31
CA ASP A 148 5.65 6.48 23.25
C ASP A 148 4.79 6.98 22.07
N VAL A 149 4.89 8.27 21.74
CA VAL A 149 4.15 8.85 20.62
C VAL A 149 4.71 8.39 19.27
N ILE A 150 6.03 8.28 19.14
CA ILE A 150 6.66 7.72 17.92
C ILE A 150 6.31 6.24 17.78
N GLU A 151 6.41 5.48 18.86
CA GLU A 151 6.06 4.06 18.87
C GLU A 151 4.58 3.87 18.52
N TYR A 152 3.70 4.74 19.01
CA TYR A 152 2.29 4.74 18.64
C TYR A 152 2.08 5.00 17.14
N ASP A 153 2.81 5.95 16.55
CA ASP A 153 2.72 6.23 15.12
C ASP A 153 3.19 5.04 14.27
N GLU A 154 4.34 4.46 14.58
CA GLU A 154 4.90 3.34 13.81
C GLU A 154 4.11 2.03 14.01
N ASN A 155 3.69 1.71 15.23
CA ASN A 155 3.00 0.45 15.51
C ASN A 155 1.51 0.50 15.21
N VAL A 156 0.84 1.63 15.45
CA VAL A 156 -0.62 1.74 15.33
C VAL A 156 -1.01 2.48 14.06
N LEU A 157 -0.57 3.73 13.88
CA LEU A 157 -1.05 4.56 12.76
C LEU A 157 -0.57 4.02 11.42
N LYS A 158 0.72 3.72 11.29
CA LYS A 158 1.31 3.18 10.06
C LYS A 158 0.73 1.80 9.73
N SER A 159 0.65 0.89 10.70
CA SER A 159 0.09 -0.45 10.50
C SER A 159 -1.37 -0.45 10.07
N ILE A 160 -2.21 0.38 10.70
CA ILE A 160 -3.63 0.48 10.32
C ILE A 160 -3.74 1.04 8.90
N THR A 161 -2.98 2.09 8.62
CA THR A 161 -2.98 2.76 7.31
C THR A 161 -2.53 1.81 6.21
N SER A 162 -1.42 1.10 6.41
CA SER A 162 -0.88 0.15 5.42
C SER A 162 -1.80 -1.05 5.23
N LEU A 163 -2.43 -1.54 6.30
CA LEU A 163 -3.41 -2.62 6.22
C LEU A 163 -4.63 -2.20 5.40
N VAL A 164 -5.22 -1.03 5.68
CA VAL A 164 -6.39 -0.54 4.93
C VAL A 164 -6.03 -0.26 3.47
N GLY A 165 -4.92 0.43 3.21
CA GLY A 165 -4.44 0.69 1.86
C GLY A 165 -4.11 -0.59 1.07
N GLY A 166 -3.47 -1.54 1.75
CA GLY A 166 -3.15 -2.86 1.20
C GLY A 166 -4.41 -3.66 0.85
N LEU A 167 -5.40 -3.70 1.73
CA LEU A 167 -6.68 -4.38 1.46
C LEU A 167 -7.40 -3.80 0.25
N ILE A 168 -7.40 -2.47 0.09
CA ILE A 168 -8.02 -1.81 -1.07
C ILE A 168 -7.26 -2.15 -2.35
N THR A 169 -5.93 -2.09 -2.30
CA THR A 169 -5.07 -2.43 -3.44
C THR A 169 -5.31 -3.89 -3.87
N VAL A 170 -5.33 -4.81 -2.91
CA VAL A 170 -5.63 -6.22 -3.15
C VAL A 170 -7.04 -6.41 -3.70
N ALA A 171 -8.04 -5.73 -3.14
CA ALA A 171 -9.41 -5.80 -3.64
C ALA A 171 -9.51 -5.35 -5.11
N LEU A 172 -8.86 -4.23 -5.46
CA LEU A 172 -8.86 -3.73 -6.83
C LEU A 172 -8.16 -4.69 -7.81
N TYR A 173 -7.04 -5.29 -7.41
CA TYR A 173 -6.39 -6.33 -8.22
C TYR A 173 -7.25 -7.58 -8.36
N LEU A 174 -7.88 -8.05 -7.29
CA LEU A 174 -8.77 -9.22 -7.36
C LEU A 174 -9.94 -8.95 -8.30
N ILE A 175 -10.59 -7.79 -8.17
CA ILE A 175 -11.67 -7.38 -9.07
C ILE A 175 -11.16 -7.41 -10.52
N ALA A 176 -10.01 -6.80 -10.80
CA ALA A 176 -9.43 -6.79 -12.14
C ALA A 176 -9.09 -8.20 -12.66
N LEU A 177 -8.53 -9.06 -11.82
CA LEU A 177 -8.19 -10.44 -12.19
C LEU A 177 -9.43 -11.27 -12.52
N PHE A 178 -10.50 -11.15 -11.71
CA PHE A 178 -11.78 -11.79 -12.00
C PHE A 178 -12.42 -11.29 -13.30
N TYR A 179 -12.22 -10.01 -13.66
CA TYR A 179 -12.65 -9.47 -14.94
C TYR A 179 -11.84 -10.01 -16.13
N ILE A 180 -10.55 -10.28 -15.95
CA ILE A 180 -9.67 -10.79 -17.03
C ILE A 180 -9.92 -12.29 -17.25
N ASP A 181 -9.73 -13.12 -16.22
CA ASP A 181 -9.96 -14.56 -16.29
C ASP A 181 -10.31 -15.13 -14.91
N TYR A 182 -11.57 -15.49 -14.74
CA TYR A 182 -12.06 -16.04 -13.46
C TYR A 182 -11.50 -17.43 -13.15
N SER A 183 -11.19 -18.25 -14.16
CA SER A 183 -10.74 -19.64 -13.98
C SER A 183 -9.29 -19.69 -13.51
N LEU A 184 -8.42 -18.89 -14.14
CA LEU A 184 -7.03 -18.72 -13.69
C LEU A 184 -6.98 -18.08 -12.30
N THR A 185 -7.82 -17.07 -12.07
CA THR A 185 -7.89 -16.39 -10.76
C THR A 185 -8.29 -17.34 -9.64
N LEU A 186 -9.29 -18.20 -9.86
CA LEU A 186 -9.75 -19.17 -8.86
C LEU A 186 -8.65 -20.19 -8.53
N THR A 187 -7.91 -20.63 -9.55
CA THR A 187 -6.73 -21.49 -9.36
C THR A 187 -5.69 -20.82 -8.47
N VAL A 188 -5.32 -19.57 -8.77
CA VAL A 188 -4.38 -18.80 -7.94
C VAL A 188 -4.91 -18.62 -6.53
N LEU A 189 -6.21 -18.39 -6.35
CA LEU A 189 -6.84 -18.19 -5.04
C LEU A 189 -6.81 -19.46 -4.17
N VAL A 190 -6.77 -20.64 -4.76
CA VAL A 190 -6.56 -21.92 -4.05
C VAL A 190 -5.08 -22.16 -3.71
N VAL A 191 -4.16 -21.81 -4.62
CA VAL A 191 -2.71 -21.98 -4.40
C VAL A 191 -2.16 -20.97 -3.40
N PHE A 192 -2.67 -19.73 -3.42
CA PHE A 192 -2.23 -18.64 -2.55
C PHE A 192 -2.27 -18.96 -1.04
N PRO A 193 -3.35 -19.51 -0.45
CA PRO A 193 -3.38 -19.86 0.96
C PRO A 193 -2.38 -20.96 1.31
N ILE A 194 -2.08 -21.90 0.40
CA ILE A 194 -1.07 -22.94 0.63
C ILE A 194 0.31 -22.29 0.79
N VAL A 195 0.66 -21.38 -0.11
CA VAL A 195 1.92 -20.62 -0.05
C VAL A 195 1.95 -19.71 1.19
N ALA A 196 0.85 -19.04 1.50
CA ALA A 196 0.73 -18.17 2.68
C ALA A 196 0.86 -18.96 3.99
N LEU A 197 0.29 -20.17 4.06
CA LEU A 197 0.45 -21.06 5.21
C LEU A 197 1.91 -21.46 5.38
N LEU A 198 2.58 -21.91 4.32
CA LEU A 198 4.00 -22.29 4.35
C LEU A 198 4.89 -21.11 4.80
N SER A 199 4.62 -19.91 4.29
CA SER A 199 5.29 -18.68 4.71
C SER A 199 4.97 -18.28 6.15
N SER A 200 3.75 -18.52 6.62
CA SER A 200 3.38 -18.31 8.03
C SER A 200 4.13 -19.29 8.95
N PHE A 201 4.27 -20.56 8.55
CA PHE A 201 5.06 -21.54 9.30
C PHE A 201 6.52 -21.10 9.43
N ILE A 202 7.18 -20.72 8.33
CA ILE A 202 8.58 -20.25 8.38
C ILE A 202 8.72 -18.98 9.24
N SER A 203 7.79 -18.04 9.10
CA SER A 203 7.78 -16.79 9.86
C SER A 203 7.60 -17.00 11.36
N ARG A 204 6.75 -17.96 11.76
CA ARG A 204 6.55 -18.32 13.18
C ARG A 204 7.81 -18.94 13.77
N THR A 205 8.44 -19.87 13.05
CA THR A 205 9.68 -20.50 13.49
C THR A 205 10.79 -19.47 13.67
N LEU A 206 10.94 -18.54 12.71
CA LEU A 206 11.93 -17.47 12.82
C LEU A 206 11.68 -16.58 14.04
N ARG A 207 10.43 -16.16 14.28
CA ARG A 207 10.05 -15.34 15.45
C ARG A 207 10.34 -16.05 16.77
N HIS A 208 10.12 -17.36 16.85
CA HIS A 208 10.43 -18.14 18.04
C HIS A 208 11.93 -18.18 18.31
N SER A 209 12.74 -18.45 17.28
CA SER A 209 14.20 -18.44 17.37
C SER A 209 14.75 -17.06 17.75
N SER A 210 14.23 -15.97 17.17
CA SER A 210 14.64 -14.60 17.51
C SER A 210 14.36 -14.25 18.97
N LYS A 211 13.22 -14.70 19.54
CA LYS A 211 12.92 -14.49 20.97
C LYS A 211 13.91 -15.22 21.87
N HIS A 212 14.25 -16.47 21.53
CA HIS A 212 15.20 -17.26 22.31
C HIS A 212 16.62 -16.66 22.27
N LEU A 213 17.03 -16.12 21.11
CA LEU A 213 18.27 -15.36 20.98
C LEU A 213 18.26 -14.08 21.82
N GLN A 214 17.17 -13.30 21.79
CA GLN A 214 17.03 -12.11 22.63
C GLN A 214 17.15 -12.43 24.13
N GLN A 215 16.54 -13.53 24.58
CA GLN A 215 16.66 -13.97 25.98
C GLN A 215 18.09 -14.39 26.34
N LYS A 216 18.80 -15.11 25.46
CA LYS A 216 20.22 -15.45 25.68
C LYS A 216 21.10 -14.20 25.73
N SER A 217 20.93 -13.26 24.80
CA SER A 217 21.65 -11.99 24.82
C SER A 217 21.38 -11.19 26.10
N ALA A 218 20.13 -11.13 26.57
CA ALA A 218 19.79 -10.46 27.83
C ALA A 218 20.47 -11.15 29.04
N ASN A 219 20.52 -12.48 29.05
CA ASN A 219 21.11 -13.24 30.15
C ASN A 219 22.65 -13.10 30.22
N ILE A 220 23.30 -12.93 29.06
CA ILE A 220 24.76 -12.65 28.99
C ILE A 220 25.07 -11.24 29.52
N ILE A 221 24.19 -10.27 29.28
CA ILE A 221 24.37 -8.88 29.73
C ILE A 221 24.05 -8.72 31.23
N SER A 222 23.35 -9.68 31.84
CA SER A 222 22.94 -9.63 33.26
C SER A 222 23.95 -10.23 34.25
N ILE A 223 25.12 -10.71 33.79
CA ILE A 223 26.24 -11.21 34.62
C ILE A 223 27.34 -10.15 34.62
#